data_AF-A0A0N9HSK9-F1
#
_entry.id   AF-A0A0N9HSK9-F1
#
_cell.length_a   1.000
_cell.length_b   1.000
_cell.length_c   1.000
_cell.angle_alpha   90.00
_cell.angle_beta   90.00
_cell.angle_gamma   90.00
#
_symmetry.space_group_name_H-M   'P 1'
#
loop_
_entity.id
_entity.type
_entity.pdbx_description
1 polymer ?
#
loop_
_entity_poly.entity_id
_entity_poly.type
_entity_poly.pdbx_seq_one_letter_code
_entity_poly.pdbx_strand_id
1 'polypeptide(L)'
;MIGSEYNHQSGGGGAGGHYEFTSLAELDTIITELKSVADGIAQDGNKLHRTAEVIAPPAADIMSSLQTEATVTSIDAARLHNQQMLAAAEAEIAKLQAARTAYAQVEDDNTQSFHAGG
;
A
#
# COMPACT_ATOMS: atom_id res chain seq x y z
N MET A 1 1.28 -26.47 -7.54
CA MET A 1 1.69 -25.08 -7.25
C MET A 1 1.44 -24.29 -8.51
N ILE A 2 0.30 -23.61 -8.60
CA ILE A 2 -0.08 -22.87 -9.81
C ILE A 2 0.54 -21.48 -9.68
N GLY A 3 1.59 -21.25 -10.46
CA GLY A 3 2.04 -19.90 -10.78
C GLY A 3 0.99 -19.30 -11.69
N SER A 4 0.13 -18.47 -11.11
CA SER A 4 -0.65 -17.51 -11.88
C SER A 4 0.25 -16.32 -12.11
N GLU A 5 0.67 -16.15 -13.36
CA GLU A 5 1.46 -15.04 -13.83
C GLU A 5 0.63 -13.76 -13.60
N TYR A 6 0.98 -13.03 -12.54
CA TYR A 6 0.43 -11.72 -12.25
C TYR A 6 0.79 -10.78 -13.41
N ASN A 7 -0.14 -10.56 -14.33
CA ASN A 7 0.00 -9.50 -15.33
C ASN A 7 -0.33 -8.14 -14.68
N HIS A 8 0.55 -7.69 -13.79
CA HIS A 8 0.49 -6.37 -13.18
C HIS A 8 0.94 -5.34 -14.21
N GLN A 9 0.05 -5.01 -15.16
CA GLN A 9 0.23 -3.82 -15.98
C GLN A 9 -0.14 -2.59 -15.15
N SER A 10 0.71 -2.27 -14.17
CA SER A 10 0.71 -0.96 -13.50
C SER A 10 1.18 0.08 -14.51
N GLY A 11 0.23 0.52 -15.33
CA GLY A 11 0.34 1.74 -16.11
C GLY A 11 0.42 2.91 -15.15
N GLY A 12 1.64 3.38 -14.90
CA GLY A 12 1.87 4.68 -14.30
C GLY A 12 1.21 5.76 -15.16
N GLY A 13 0.41 6.61 -14.51
CA GLY A 13 0.01 7.91 -15.04
C GLY A 13 -1.13 7.89 -16.06
N GLY A 14 -2.33 8.21 -15.58
CA GLY A 14 -3.42 8.73 -16.41
C GLY A 14 -4.14 7.67 -17.26
N ALA A 15 -5.46 7.79 -17.29
CA ALA A 15 -6.39 7.00 -18.10
C ALA A 15 -6.55 5.51 -17.70
N GLY A 16 -7.58 5.25 -16.91
CA GLY A 16 -8.44 4.07 -17.09
C GLY A 16 -7.77 2.71 -17.09
N GLY A 17 -6.98 2.38 -16.06
CA GLY A 17 -6.64 1.00 -15.77
C GLY A 17 -7.92 0.23 -15.44
N HIS A 18 -8.44 -0.53 -16.40
CA HIS A 18 -9.48 -1.52 -16.13
C HIS A 18 -8.83 -2.67 -15.37
N TYR A 19 -9.20 -2.83 -14.11
CA TYR A 19 -8.87 -4.05 -13.39
C TYR A 19 -9.82 -5.14 -13.87
N GLU A 20 -9.29 -6.17 -14.51
CA GLU A 20 -10.03 -7.40 -14.76
C GLU A 20 -9.75 -8.36 -13.61
N PHE A 21 -10.73 -8.54 -12.72
CA PHE A 21 -10.67 -9.54 -11.66
C PHE A 21 -11.47 -10.77 -12.08
N THR A 22 -10.95 -11.96 -11.79
CA THR A 22 -11.64 -13.22 -12.10
C THR A 22 -12.75 -13.55 -11.10
N SER A 23 -12.72 -12.94 -9.90
CA SER A 23 -13.79 -13.04 -8.89
C SER A 23 -13.68 -11.95 -7.81
N LEU A 24 -14.77 -11.72 -7.08
CA LEU A 24 -14.76 -10.89 -5.86
C LEU A 24 -13.80 -11.44 -4.78
N ALA A 25 -13.63 -12.76 -4.70
CA ALA A 25 -12.74 -13.39 -3.73
C ALA A 25 -11.25 -13.12 -4.03
N GLU A 26 -10.88 -13.07 -5.33
CA GLU A 26 -9.54 -12.67 -5.75
C GLU A 26 -9.27 -11.21 -5.40
N LEU A 27 -10.23 -10.32 -5.67
CA LEU A 27 -10.13 -8.91 -5.30
C LEU A 27 -10.00 -8.70 -3.79
N ASP A 28 -10.75 -9.46 -2.98
CA ASP A 28 -10.62 -9.44 -1.52
C ASP A 28 -9.24 -9.89 -1.03
N THR A 29 -8.65 -10.88 -1.71
CA THR A 29 -7.29 -11.35 -1.41
C THR A 29 -6.27 -10.25 -1.69
N ILE A 30 -6.33 -9.62 -2.87
CA ILE A 30 -5.41 -8.52 -3.24
C ILE A 30 -5.54 -7.34 -2.28
N ILE A 31 -6.77 -6.94 -1.92
CA ILE A 31 -7.00 -5.87 -0.93
C ILE A 31 -6.37 -6.24 0.42
N THR A 32 -6.50 -7.50 0.84
CA THR A 32 -5.95 -7.99 2.11
C THR A 32 -4.42 -7.99 2.11
N GLU A 33 -3.80 -8.46 1.04
CA GLU A 33 -2.35 -8.44 0.87
C GLU A 33 -1.81 -7.01 0.87
N LEU A 34 -2.44 -6.10 0.13
CA LEU A 34 -2.01 -4.71 0.07
C LEU A 34 -2.17 -3.98 1.42
N LYS A 35 -3.23 -4.28 2.17
CA LYS A 35 -3.38 -3.80 3.56
C LYS A 35 -2.27 -4.29 4.47
N SER A 36 -1.90 -5.57 4.38
CA SER A 36 -0.78 -6.13 5.15
C SER A 36 0.53 -5.42 4.84
N VAL A 37 0.78 -5.11 3.56
CA VAL A 37 1.95 -4.31 3.15
C VAL A 37 1.89 -2.89 3.71
N ALA A 38 0.73 -2.23 3.63
CA ALA A 38 0.52 -0.88 4.19
C ALA A 38 0.76 -0.85 5.71
N ASP A 39 0.27 -1.85 6.44
CA ASP A 39 0.51 -2.02 7.87
C ASP A 39 2.01 -2.19 8.17
N GLY A 40 2.72 -2.97 7.35
CA GLY A 40 4.18 -3.12 7.44
C GLY A 40 4.92 -1.80 7.27
N ILE A 41 4.57 -1.02 6.23
CA ILE A 41 5.12 0.32 5.97
C ILE A 41 4.87 1.25 7.16
N ALA A 42 3.65 1.25 7.72
CA ALA A 42 3.31 2.07 8.88
C ALA A 42 4.13 1.67 10.12
N GLN A 43 4.33 0.37 10.36
CA GLN A 43 5.17 -0.12 11.45
C GLN A 43 6.63 0.30 11.29
N ASP A 44 7.18 0.23 10.07
CA ASP A 44 8.55 0.64 9.80
C ASP A 44 8.73 2.16 9.92
N GLY A 45 7.74 2.95 9.48
CA GLY A 45 7.69 4.39 9.74
C GLY A 45 7.75 4.73 11.24
N ASN A 46 7.03 3.97 12.08
CA ASN A 46 7.07 4.13 13.54
C ASN A 46 8.43 3.76 14.13
N LYS A 47 9.09 2.70 13.63
CA LYS A 47 10.45 2.34 14.06
C LYS A 47 11.45 3.43 13.72
N LEU A 48 11.40 3.95 12.49
CA LEU A 48 12.27 5.06 12.07
C LEU A 48 12.08 6.31 12.93
N HIS A 49 10.83 6.67 13.24
CA HIS A 49 10.53 7.79 14.11
C HIS A 49 11.16 7.61 15.50
N ARG A 50 11.00 6.44 16.13
CA ARG A 50 11.60 6.14 17.44
C ARG A 50 13.12 6.14 17.38
N THR A 51 13.72 5.60 16.32
CA THR A 51 15.19 5.58 16.16
C THR A 51 15.75 7.01 16.07
N ALA A 52 15.09 7.92 15.36
CA ALA A 52 15.52 9.31 15.29
C ALA A 52 15.50 10.03 16.64
N GLU A 53 14.58 9.66 17.55
CA GLU A 53 14.46 10.28 18.87
C GLU A 53 15.55 9.83 19.86
N VAL A 54 16.10 8.63 19.68
CA VAL A 54 17.04 8.03 20.65
C VAL A 54 18.49 8.02 20.19
N ILE A 55 18.75 8.35 18.92
CA ILE A 55 20.11 8.37 18.40
C ILE A 55 20.91 9.52 19.03
N ALA A 56 22.12 9.19 19.48
CA ALA A 56 23.03 10.15 20.09
C ALA A 56 24.47 9.89 19.63
N PRO A 57 25.34 10.93 19.62
CA PRO A 57 26.74 10.75 19.30
C PRO A 57 27.43 9.77 20.25
N PRO A 58 28.24 8.82 19.75
CA PRO A 58 28.97 7.87 20.60
C PRO A 58 30.08 8.52 21.43
N ALA A 59 30.55 9.69 21.03
CA ALA A 59 31.51 10.51 21.75
C ALA A 59 31.25 12.01 21.53
N ALA A 60 31.80 12.85 22.40
CA ALA A 60 31.61 14.31 22.37
C ALA A 60 32.53 15.03 21.37
N ASP A 61 33.07 14.32 20.39
CA ASP A 61 33.89 14.90 19.33
C ASP A 61 33.04 15.32 18.11
N ILE A 62 33.64 16.19 17.29
CA ILE A 62 32.98 16.78 16.12
C ILE A 62 32.57 15.70 15.11
N MET A 63 33.38 14.65 14.90
CA MET A 63 33.09 13.63 13.90
C MET A 63 31.93 12.74 14.33
N SER A 64 31.88 12.36 15.61
CA SER A 64 30.73 11.64 16.20
C SER A 64 29.42 12.42 16.06
N SER A 65 29.48 13.74 16.21
CA SER A 65 28.31 14.63 16.06
C SER A 65 27.84 14.71 14.61
N LEU A 66 28.76 14.94 13.67
CA LEU A 66 28.47 14.99 12.22
C LEU A 66 27.90 13.66 11.71
N GLN A 67 28.45 12.52 12.15
CA GLN A 67 27.94 11.20 11.78
C GLN A 67 26.50 11.00 12.27
N THR A 68 26.20 11.46 13.48
CA THR A 68 24.85 11.38 14.05
C THR A 68 23.87 12.23 13.24
N GLU A 69 24.24 13.46 12.91
CA GLU A 69 23.43 14.37 12.09
C GLU A 69 23.14 13.81 10.69
N ALA A 70 24.16 13.24 10.04
CA ALA A 70 24.00 12.58 8.74
C ALA A 70 23.07 11.36 8.83
N THR A 71 23.13 10.62 9.94
CA THR A 71 22.25 9.48 10.20
C THR A 71 20.81 9.94 10.41
N VAL A 72 20.58 10.98 11.22
CA VAL A 72 19.25 11.57 11.44
C VAL A 72 18.66 12.06 10.12
N THR A 73 19.43 12.78 9.31
CA THR A 73 19.01 13.23 7.98
C THR A 73 18.58 12.07 7.09
N SER A 74 19.33 10.96 7.11
CA SER A 74 19.00 9.76 6.34
C SER A 74 17.71 9.10 6.85
N ILE A 75 17.50 9.07 8.16
CA ILE A 75 16.27 8.55 8.77
C ILE A 75 15.07 9.40 8.37
N ASP A 76 15.19 10.73 8.39
CA ASP A 76 14.10 11.62 7.99
C ASP A 76 13.73 11.48 6.51
N ALA A 77 14.72 11.30 5.63
CA ALA A 77 14.47 10.97 4.23
C ALA A 77 13.72 9.62 4.08
N ALA A 78 14.12 8.60 4.83
CA ALA A 78 13.45 7.30 4.84
C ALA A 78 12.01 7.38 5.40
N ARG A 79 11.76 8.26 6.38
CA ARG A 79 10.42 8.52 6.91
C ARG A 79 9.52 9.17 5.88
N LEU A 80 10.02 10.20 5.18
CA LEU A 80 9.28 10.84 4.11
C LEU A 80 8.91 9.84 3.01
N HIS A 81 9.85 8.98 2.61
CA HIS A 81 9.59 7.94 1.63
C HIS A 81 8.53 6.94 2.11
N ASN A 82 8.59 6.47 3.36
CA ASN A 82 7.56 5.61 3.95
C ASN A 82 6.18 6.27 3.92
N GLN A 83 6.07 7.55 4.27
CA GLN A 83 4.80 8.29 4.23
C GLN A 83 4.22 8.34 2.81
N GLN A 84 5.07 8.61 1.81
CA GLN A 84 4.64 8.63 0.41
C GLN A 84 4.18 7.25 -0.07
N MET A 85 4.90 6.19 0.31
CA MET A 85 4.54 4.82 -0.03
C MET A 85 3.23 4.38 0.64
N LEU A 86 3.02 4.75 1.91
CA LEU A 86 1.77 4.47 2.62
C LEU A 86 0.60 5.18 1.95
N ALA A 87 0.74 6.47 1.62
CA ALA A 87 -0.32 7.22 0.94
C ALA A 87 -0.64 6.62 -0.45
N ALA A 88 0.36 6.14 -1.18
CA ALA A 88 0.15 5.45 -2.46
C ALA A 88 -0.61 4.13 -2.27
N ALA A 89 -0.24 3.32 -1.27
CA ALA A 89 -0.91 2.07 -0.95
C ALA A 89 -2.37 2.29 -0.52
N GLU A 90 -2.64 3.28 0.34
CA GLU A 90 -3.99 3.65 0.77
C GLU A 90 -4.87 4.11 -0.41
N ALA A 91 -4.31 4.93 -1.30
CA ALA A 91 -5.02 5.37 -2.50
C ALA A 91 -5.38 4.19 -3.42
N GLU A 92 -4.50 3.20 -3.52
CA GLU A 92 -4.74 2.00 -4.32
C GLU A 92 -5.78 1.07 -3.68
N ILE A 93 -5.70 0.84 -2.35
CA ILE A 93 -6.72 0.12 -1.59
C ILE A 93 -8.11 0.75 -1.80
N ALA A 94 -8.19 2.08 -1.78
CA ALA A 94 -9.47 2.79 -1.98
C ALA A 94 -10.07 2.52 -3.38
N LYS A 95 -9.24 2.50 -4.44
CA LYS A 95 -9.71 2.16 -5.79
C LYS A 95 -10.21 0.72 -5.87
N LEU A 96 -9.47 -0.23 -5.28
CA LEU A 96 -9.85 -1.64 -5.26
C LEU A 96 -11.17 -1.86 -4.49
N GLN A 97 -11.37 -1.17 -3.37
CA GLN A 97 -12.63 -1.22 -2.62
C GLN A 97 -13.80 -0.63 -3.40
N ALA A 98 -13.58 0.46 -4.14
CA ALA A 98 -14.60 1.02 -5.02
C ALA A 98 -14.97 0.04 -6.15
N ALA A 99 -13.96 -0.58 -6.78
CA ALA A 99 -14.18 -1.61 -7.80
C ALA A 99 -14.96 -2.80 -7.24
N ARG A 100 -14.61 -3.29 -6.04
CA ARG A 100 -15.31 -4.40 -5.37
C ARG A 100 -16.79 -4.09 -5.17
N THR A 101 -17.09 -2.87 -4.71
CA THR A 101 -18.46 -2.43 -4.48
C THR A 101 -19.26 -2.39 -5.79
N ALA A 102 -18.66 -1.86 -6.86
CA ALA A 102 -19.29 -1.83 -8.18
C ALA A 102 -19.54 -3.24 -8.74
N TYR A 103 -18.60 -4.16 -8.60
CA TYR A 103 -18.77 -5.55 -9.03
C TYR A 103 -19.89 -6.27 -8.26
N ALA A 104 -19.94 -6.10 -6.95
CA ALA A 104 -21.00 -6.71 -6.13
C ALA A 104 -22.40 -6.20 -6.51
N GLN A 105 -22.53 -4.90 -6.81
CA GLN A 105 -23.80 -4.33 -7.28
C GLN A 105 -24.25 -4.93 -8.62
N VAL A 106 -23.33 -5.08 -9.58
CA VAL A 106 -23.65 -5.67 -10.89
C VAL A 106 -24.04 -7.14 -10.76
N GLU A 107 -23.41 -7.89 -9.85
CA GLU A 107 -23.77 -9.29 -9.59
C GLU A 107 -25.18 -9.41 -8.96
N ASP A 108 -25.49 -8.57 -7.98
CA ASP A 108 -26.83 -8.52 -7.36
C ASP A 108 -27.92 -8.13 -8.37
N ASP A 109 -27.69 -7.09 -9.18
CA ASP A 109 -28.65 -6.61 -10.19
C ASP A 109 -28.95 -7.67 -11.26
N ASN A 110 -27.92 -8.39 -11.71
CA ASN A 110 -28.08 -9.50 -12.66
C ASN A 110 -28.88 -10.66 -12.05
N THR A 111 -28.63 -10.97 -10.77
CA THR A 111 -29.32 -12.05 -10.07
C THR A 111 -30.80 -11.73 -9.86
N GLN A 112 -31.13 -10.47 -9.54
CA GLN A 112 -32.51 -9.99 -9.40
C GLN A 112 -33.25 -9.96 -10.75
N SER A 113 -32.59 -9.49 -11.82
CA SER A 113 -33.17 -9.45 -13.17
C SER A 113 -33.49 -10.85 -13.70
N PHE A 114 -32.66 -11.85 -13.38
CA PHE A 114 -32.93 -13.25 -13.73
C PHE A 114 -34.10 -13.87 -12.97
N HIS A 115 -34.33 -13.47 -11.71
CA HIS A 115 -35.45 -13.98 -10.89
C HIS A 115 -36.79 -13.31 -11.20
N ALA A 116 -36.79 -12.08 -11.71
CA ALA A 116 -38.01 -11.34 -12.06
C ALA A 116 -38.57 -11.68 -13.46
N GLY A 117 -37.83 -12.42 -14.29
CA GLY A 117 -38.18 -12.75 -15.67
C GLY A 117 -38.57 -14.20 -15.95
N GLY A 118 -38.74 -15.04 -14.91
CA GLY A 118 -39.19 -16.45 -15.03
C GLY A 118 -40.57 -16.66 -14.44
#